data_AF-A0A511FRW1-F1
#
_entry.id   AF-A0A511FRW1-F1
#
_cell.length_a   1.000
_cell.length_b   1.000
_cell.length_c   1.000
_cell.angle_alpha   90.00
_cell.angle_beta   90.00
_cell.angle_gamma   90.00
#
_symmetry.space_group_name_H-M   'P 1'
#
loop_
_entity.id
_entity.type
_entity.pdbx_description
1 polymer ?
#
loop_
_entity_poly.entity_id
_entity_poly.type
_entity_poly.pdbx_seq_one_letter_code
_entity_poly.pdbx_strand_id
1 'polypeptide(L)'
;MVGKALLDAERYVCELLTRHLTAGQRDRLDALLGPHGGSHISILSWVRQPPGQPGRRAFAAILDRLSILRAIGLDSSLVDTIHPERLRRLCQEGARLTAQHLSLLNPARRRAVLVATAIETRMTLTDDAVLMFERLFGQLFRRAERREEAAVKRDRRTINAKIRLLAQIGDALLHARTR
;
A
#
# COMPACT_ATOMS: atom_id res chain seq x y z
N MET A 1 -19.21 -15.41 37.63
CA MET A 1 -18.58 -16.52 36.86
C MET A 1 -18.26 -16.14 35.41
N VAL A 2 -19.18 -15.50 34.66
CA VAL A 2 -18.95 -15.10 33.24
C VAL A 2 -17.76 -14.15 33.04
N GLY A 3 -17.57 -13.15 33.92
CA GLY A 3 -16.46 -12.20 33.79
C GLY A 3 -15.06 -12.83 33.91
N LYS A 4 -14.91 -13.86 34.75
CA LYS A 4 -13.64 -14.61 34.90
C LYS A 4 -13.32 -15.40 33.63
N ALA A 5 -14.32 -16.12 33.10
CA ALA A 5 -14.16 -16.89 31.86
C ALA A 5 -13.79 -16.00 30.65
N LEU A 6 -14.32 -14.77 30.58
CA LEU A 6 -13.95 -13.82 29.53
C LEU A 6 -12.49 -13.36 29.66
N LEU A 7 -12.05 -13.03 30.87
CA LEU A 7 -10.67 -12.62 31.14
C LEU A 7 -9.66 -13.75 30.88
N ASP A 8 -10.02 -14.99 31.24
CA ASP A 8 -9.20 -16.17 30.98
C ASP A 8 -9.08 -16.44 29.48
N ALA A 9 -10.17 -16.30 28.72
CA ALA A 9 -10.15 -16.40 27.26
C ALA A 9 -9.28 -15.31 26.60
N GLU A 10 -9.34 -14.07 27.09
CA GLU A 10 -8.48 -13.00 26.58
C GLU A 10 -7.00 -13.25 26.87
N ARG A 11 -6.69 -13.76 28.07
CA ARG A 11 -5.32 -14.14 28.44
C ARG A 11 -4.80 -15.25 27.53
N TYR A 12 -5.62 -16.26 27.28
CA TYR A 12 -5.28 -17.38 26.40
C TYR A 12 -4.96 -16.91 24.97
N VAL A 13 -5.77 -16.00 24.40
CA VAL A 13 -5.49 -15.42 23.08
C VAL A 13 -4.17 -14.63 23.07
N CYS A 14 -3.91 -13.85 24.11
CA CYS A 14 -2.64 -13.13 24.22
C CYS A 14 -1.45 -14.08 24.28
N GLU A 15 -1.57 -15.18 25.02
CA GLU A 15 -0.54 -16.21 25.13
C GLU A 15 -0.29 -16.89 23.79
N LEU A 16 -1.33 -17.32 23.06
CA LEU A 16 -1.20 -17.91 21.74
C LEU A 16 -0.43 -17.01 20.76
N LEU A 17 -0.72 -15.71 20.76
CA LEU A 17 -0.06 -14.75 19.87
C LEU A 17 1.37 -14.39 20.29
N THR A 18 1.77 -14.64 21.55
CA THR A 18 3.05 -14.11 22.09
C THR A 18 4.04 -15.17 22.57
N ARG A 19 3.60 -16.41 22.78
CA ARG A 19 4.43 -17.49 23.35
C ARG A 19 5.63 -17.86 22.48
N HIS A 20 5.49 -17.84 21.16
CA HIS A 20 6.55 -18.21 20.21
C HIS A 20 7.38 -17.03 19.70
N LEU A 21 7.10 -15.80 20.17
CA LEU A 21 7.89 -14.65 19.76
C LEU A 21 9.32 -14.79 20.30
N THR A 22 10.32 -14.51 19.45
CA THR A 22 11.70 -14.36 19.88
C THR A 22 11.88 -13.05 20.64
N ALA A 23 12.97 -12.92 21.42
CA ALA A 23 13.30 -11.64 22.08
C ALA A 23 13.38 -10.50 21.05
N GLY A 24 14.07 -10.71 19.92
CA GLY A 24 14.17 -9.71 18.85
C GLY A 24 12.83 -9.34 18.21
N GLN A 25 11.90 -10.29 18.04
CA GLN A 25 10.54 -9.99 17.58
C GLN A 25 9.78 -9.12 18.59
N ARG A 26 9.89 -9.43 19.90
CA ARG A 26 9.27 -8.63 20.97
C ARG A 26 9.83 -7.21 20.98
N ASP A 27 11.14 -7.06 20.86
CA ASP A 27 11.81 -5.76 20.84
C ASP A 27 11.39 -4.93 19.62
N ARG A 28 11.33 -5.54 18.43
CA ARG A 28 10.87 -4.86 17.21
C ARG A 28 9.39 -4.47 17.28
N LEU A 29 8.55 -5.29 17.90
CA LEU A 29 7.14 -4.95 18.16
C LEU A 29 7.04 -3.76 19.11
N ASP A 30 7.73 -3.81 20.25
CA ASP A 30 7.72 -2.72 21.22
C ASP A 30 8.33 -1.43 20.62
N ALA A 31 9.32 -1.54 19.73
CA ALA A 31 9.91 -0.42 18.99
C ALA A 31 8.92 0.30 18.07
N LEU A 32 7.83 -0.35 17.64
CA LEU A 32 6.77 0.33 16.89
C LEU A 32 6.14 1.49 17.66
N LEU A 33 6.21 1.46 19.00
CA LEU A 33 5.68 2.51 19.86
C LEU A 33 6.61 3.73 19.96
N GLY A 34 7.86 3.59 19.53
CA GLY A 34 8.86 4.66 19.50
C GLY A 34 8.71 5.61 18.31
N PRO A 35 9.44 6.75 18.31
CA PRO A 35 9.37 7.75 17.26
C PRO A 35 9.90 7.23 15.92
N HIS A 36 9.25 7.64 14.82
CA HIS A 36 9.71 7.31 13.46
C HIS A 36 10.72 8.36 12.97
N GLY A 37 11.99 7.97 12.79
CA GLY A 37 13.01 8.82 12.17
C GLY A 37 13.21 10.18 12.84
N GLY A 38 13.09 10.23 14.18
CA GLY A 38 13.18 11.49 14.94
C GLY A 38 11.95 12.39 14.86
N SER A 39 10.87 11.94 14.21
CA SER A 39 9.59 12.65 14.17
C SER A 39 8.81 12.53 15.48
N HIS A 40 7.79 13.38 15.64
CA HIS A 40 6.84 13.36 16.76
C HIS A 40 5.82 12.20 16.66
N ILE A 41 5.70 11.55 15.50
CA ILE A 41 4.81 10.41 15.31
C ILE A 41 5.54 9.10 15.58
N SER A 42 4.83 8.13 16.16
CA SER A 42 5.36 6.78 16.33
C SER A 42 5.48 6.03 15.00
N ILE A 43 6.37 5.03 14.94
CA ILE A 43 6.45 4.10 13.80
C ILE A 43 5.09 3.46 13.54
N LEU A 44 4.38 3.05 14.59
CA LEU A 44 3.05 2.47 14.51
C LEU A 44 2.04 3.46 13.87
N SER A 45 2.08 4.74 14.24
CA SER A 45 1.22 5.76 13.61
C SER A 45 1.58 5.97 12.15
N TRP A 46 2.87 5.98 11.81
CA TRP A 46 3.35 6.17 10.44
C TRP A 46 3.00 5.02 9.51
N VAL A 47 3.17 3.75 9.93
CA VAL A 47 2.83 2.58 9.10
C VAL A 47 1.33 2.44 8.83
N ARG A 48 0.48 2.95 9.73
CA ARG A 48 -0.98 2.97 9.59
C ARG A 48 -1.52 4.12 8.74
N GLN A 49 -0.68 5.04 8.28
CA GLN A 49 -1.14 6.14 7.46
C GLN A 49 -1.67 5.62 6.12
N PRO A 50 -2.75 6.23 5.57
CA PRO A 50 -3.24 5.87 4.26
C PRO A 50 -2.17 6.11 3.17
N PRO A 51 -2.25 5.40 2.03
CA PRO A 51 -1.27 5.48 0.95
C PRO A 51 -1.24 6.84 0.22
N GLY A 52 -2.26 7.69 0.37
CA GLY A 52 -2.35 9.00 -0.28
C GLY A 52 -2.69 8.91 -1.77
N GLN A 53 -2.43 10.00 -2.52
CA GLN A 53 -2.77 10.07 -3.95
C GLN A 53 -1.85 9.21 -4.82
N PRO A 54 -2.36 8.60 -5.91
CA PRO A 54 -1.55 7.73 -6.76
C PRO A 54 -0.31 8.42 -7.34
N GLY A 55 0.86 7.85 -7.09
CA GLY A 55 2.13 8.40 -7.54
C GLY A 55 3.33 7.59 -7.08
N ARG A 56 4.49 7.83 -7.70
CA ARG A 56 5.74 7.11 -7.36
C ARG A 56 6.13 7.27 -5.89
N ARG A 57 5.94 8.47 -5.32
CA ARG A 57 6.22 8.76 -3.90
C ARG A 57 5.29 7.98 -2.96
N ALA A 58 4.00 7.94 -3.25
CA ALA A 58 3.02 7.17 -2.49
C ALA A 58 3.34 5.66 -2.54
N PHE A 59 3.70 5.15 -3.72
CA PHE A 59 4.07 3.75 -3.87
C PHE A 59 5.35 3.40 -3.09
N ALA A 60 6.40 4.23 -3.17
CA ALA A 60 7.60 4.06 -2.36
C ALA A 60 7.29 4.06 -0.86
N ALA A 61 6.43 4.98 -0.39
CA ALA A 61 6.02 5.01 1.01
C ALA A 61 5.30 3.72 1.45
N ILE A 62 4.43 3.14 0.62
CA ILE A 62 3.81 1.83 0.93
C ILE A 62 4.89 0.75 1.09
N LEU A 63 5.87 0.69 0.17
CA LEU A 63 6.95 -0.29 0.22
C LEU A 63 7.84 -0.11 1.46
N ASP A 64 8.13 1.13 1.86
CA ASP A 64 8.89 1.42 3.08
C ASP A 64 8.12 0.99 4.33
N ARG A 65 6.80 1.21 4.38
CA ARG A 65 5.95 0.73 5.50
C ARG A 65 5.93 -0.79 5.56
N LEU A 66 5.80 -1.46 4.41
CA LEU A 66 5.86 -2.91 4.32
C LEU A 66 7.22 -3.46 4.76
N SER A 67 8.33 -2.79 4.42
CA SER A 67 9.67 -3.24 4.79
C SER A 67 9.85 -3.24 6.31
N ILE A 68 9.39 -2.17 7.00
CA ILE A 68 9.40 -2.09 8.47
C ILE A 68 8.62 -3.25 9.09
N LEU A 69 7.37 -3.49 8.63
CA LEU A 69 6.53 -4.55 9.20
C LEU A 69 7.07 -5.96 8.90
N ARG A 70 7.65 -6.17 7.71
CA ARG A 70 8.28 -7.45 7.34
C ARG A 70 9.56 -7.71 8.14
N ALA A 71 10.33 -6.68 8.48
CA ALA A 71 11.55 -6.81 9.29
C ALA A 71 11.27 -7.30 10.73
N ILE A 72 10.03 -7.16 11.23
CA ILE A 72 9.62 -7.78 12.49
C ILE A 72 9.77 -9.31 12.39
N GLY A 73 9.49 -9.89 11.22
CA GLY A 73 9.60 -11.33 10.98
C GLY A 73 8.43 -12.11 11.55
N LEU A 74 7.22 -11.55 11.54
CA LEU A 74 6.00 -12.25 11.93
C LEU A 74 5.50 -13.15 10.81
N ASP A 75 5.22 -14.40 11.13
CA ASP A 75 4.44 -15.29 10.27
C ASP A 75 2.97 -14.83 10.28
N SER A 76 2.38 -14.64 9.10
CA SER A 76 0.96 -14.32 8.96
C SER A 76 0.05 -15.44 9.42
N SER A 77 0.49 -16.70 9.36
CA SER A 77 -0.31 -17.86 9.79
C SER A 77 -0.62 -17.86 11.29
N LEU A 78 0.13 -17.06 12.07
CA LEU A 78 -0.04 -16.94 13.51
C LEU A 78 -1.47 -16.52 13.90
N VAL A 79 -2.09 -15.64 13.11
CA VAL A 79 -3.45 -15.15 13.40
C VAL A 79 -4.55 -16.13 12.98
N ASP A 80 -4.25 -17.10 12.10
CA ASP A 80 -5.22 -18.10 11.64
C ASP A 80 -5.63 -19.07 12.77
N THR A 81 -4.78 -19.19 13.79
CA THR A 81 -5.05 -19.99 14.99
C THR A 81 -6.03 -19.32 15.97
N ILE A 82 -6.35 -18.04 15.74
CA ILE A 82 -7.21 -17.24 16.61
C ILE A 82 -8.61 -17.15 16.00
N HIS A 83 -9.64 -17.30 16.84
CA HIS A 83 -11.02 -17.14 16.41
C HIS A 83 -11.23 -15.76 15.74
N PRO A 84 -11.90 -15.66 14.56
CA PRO A 84 -11.97 -14.43 13.77
C PRO A 84 -12.49 -13.21 14.53
N GLU A 85 -13.56 -13.37 15.32
CA GLU A 85 -14.12 -12.28 16.13
C GLU A 85 -13.15 -11.77 17.22
N ARG A 86 -12.29 -12.64 17.77
CA ARG A 86 -11.29 -12.25 18.77
C ARG A 86 -10.15 -11.48 18.11
N LEU A 87 -9.68 -11.95 16.95
CA LEU A 87 -8.71 -11.25 16.14
C LEU A 87 -9.23 -9.87 15.73
N ARG A 88 -10.47 -9.79 15.22
CA ARG A 88 -11.12 -8.52 14.85
C ARG A 88 -11.12 -7.52 16.00
N ARG A 89 -11.41 -7.94 17.23
CA ARG A 89 -11.37 -7.07 18.41
C ARG A 89 -9.96 -6.55 18.71
N LEU A 90 -8.92 -7.39 18.58
CA LEU A 90 -7.54 -6.96 18.74
C LEU A 90 -7.13 -5.96 17.65
N CYS A 91 -7.50 -6.20 16.40
CA CYS A 91 -7.23 -5.26 15.30
C CYS A 91 -7.94 -3.91 15.54
N GLN A 92 -9.19 -3.93 16.01
CA GLN A 92 -9.93 -2.70 16.36
C GLN A 92 -9.34 -1.96 17.55
N GLU A 93 -8.90 -2.68 18.58
CA GLU A 93 -8.18 -2.11 19.71
C GLU A 93 -6.89 -1.42 19.23
N GLY A 94 -6.11 -2.12 18.40
CA GLY A 94 -4.90 -1.60 17.78
C GLY A 94 -5.12 -0.40 16.87
N ALA A 95 -6.22 -0.37 16.10
CA ALA A 95 -6.58 0.77 15.26
C ALA A 95 -6.98 2.00 16.10
N ARG A 96 -7.68 1.79 17.22
CA ARG A 96 -8.17 2.87 18.09
C ARG A 96 -7.08 3.47 18.97
N LEU A 97 -6.15 2.65 19.48
CA LEU A 97 -5.17 3.09 20.47
C LEU A 97 -3.95 3.78 19.83
N THR A 98 -3.50 4.85 20.48
CA THR A 98 -2.23 5.51 20.17
C THR A 98 -1.07 4.70 20.72
N ALA A 99 0.16 4.99 20.28
CA ALA A 99 1.34 4.31 20.82
C ALA A 99 1.48 4.51 22.35
N GLN A 100 1.16 5.71 22.84
CA GLN A 100 1.13 6.02 24.26
C GLN A 100 0.09 5.20 25.04
N HIS A 101 -1.12 5.03 24.49
CA HIS A 101 -2.12 4.20 25.17
C HIS A 101 -1.74 2.71 25.14
N LEU A 102 -1.14 2.22 24.06
CA LEU A 102 -0.64 0.85 23.98
C LEU A 102 0.50 0.58 24.96
N SER A 103 1.38 1.56 25.21
CA SER A 103 2.48 1.38 26.17
C SER A 103 2.02 1.20 27.61
N LEU A 104 0.82 1.68 27.95
CA LEU A 104 0.20 1.51 29.28
C LEU A 104 -0.39 0.11 29.51
N LEU A 105 -0.61 -0.66 28.44
CA LEU A 105 -1.09 -2.04 28.56
C LEU A 105 0.00 -2.95 29.14
N ASN A 106 -0.42 -4.03 29.80
CA ASN A 106 0.52 -5.07 30.22
C ASN A 106 1.27 -5.63 28.99
N PRO A 107 2.53 -6.09 29.13
CA PRO A 107 3.37 -6.46 27.99
C PRO A 107 2.77 -7.56 27.10
N ALA A 108 2.07 -8.54 27.68
CA ALA A 108 1.45 -9.62 26.93
C ALA A 108 0.30 -9.10 26.04
N ARG A 109 -0.63 -8.32 26.61
CA ARG A 109 -1.74 -7.72 25.88
C ARG A 109 -1.25 -6.72 24.84
N ARG A 110 -0.29 -5.86 25.20
CA ARG A 110 0.34 -4.90 24.29
C ARG A 110 0.88 -5.59 23.05
N ARG A 111 1.68 -6.66 23.22
CA ARG A 111 2.28 -7.40 22.11
C ARG A 111 1.24 -8.17 21.31
N ALA A 112 0.22 -8.75 21.94
CA ALA A 112 -0.88 -9.40 21.23
C ALA A 112 -1.62 -8.43 20.29
N VAL A 113 -1.93 -7.22 20.79
CA VAL A 113 -2.55 -6.16 19.98
C VAL A 113 -1.60 -5.71 18.86
N LEU A 114 -0.30 -5.54 19.14
CA LEU A 114 0.69 -5.15 18.13
C LEU A 114 0.90 -6.22 17.05
N VAL A 115 0.89 -7.51 17.41
CA VAL A 115 0.97 -8.62 16.45
C VAL A 115 -0.24 -8.59 15.50
N ALA A 116 -1.45 -8.54 16.06
CA ALA A 116 -2.67 -8.48 15.27
C ALA A 116 -2.67 -7.25 14.34
N THR A 117 -2.33 -6.08 14.89
CA THR A 117 -2.25 -4.82 14.13
C THR A 117 -1.19 -4.87 13.03
N ALA A 118 -0.01 -5.40 13.30
CA ALA A 118 1.09 -5.46 12.34
C ALA A 118 0.75 -6.40 11.17
N ILE A 119 0.12 -7.54 11.45
CA ILE A 119 -0.31 -8.49 10.42
C ILE A 119 -1.44 -7.89 9.57
N GLU A 120 -2.47 -7.33 10.21
CA GLU A 120 -3.57 -6.64 9.54
C GLU A 120 -3.06 -5.50 8.64
N THR A 121 -2.23 -4.61 9.19
CA THR A 121 -1.67 -3.47 8.44
C THR A 121 -0.81 -3.95 7.28
N ARG A 122 -0.06 -5.05 7.44
CA ARG A 122 0.73 -5.64 6.35
C ARG A 122 -0.15 -6.20 5.24
N MET A 123 -1.29 -6.82 5.57
CA MET A 123 -2.27 -7.28 4.60
C MET A 123 -2.85 -6.09 3.82
N THR A 124 -3.37 -5.07 4.52
CA THR A 124 -3.90 -3.85 3.89
C THR A 124 -2.89 -3.15 3.00
N LEU A 125 -1.65 -2.96 3.48
CA LEU A 125 -0.60 -2.32 2.68
C LEU A 125 -0.19 -3.15 1.45
N THR A 126 -0.33 -4.48 1.51
CA THR A 126 -0.05 -5.34 0.35
C THR A 126 -1.12 -5.12 -0.71
N ASP A 127 -2.40 -5.06 -0.33
CA ASP A 127 -3.50 -4.74 -1.25
C ASP A 127 -3.36 -3.32 -1.82
N ASP A 128 -3.03 -2.34 -0.98
CA ASP A 128 -2.76 -0.97 -1.41
C ASP A 128 -1.61 -0.90 -2.41
N ALA A 129 -0.54 -1.68 -2.20
CA ALA A 129 0.59 -1.75 -3.13
C ALA A 129 0.17 -2.28 -4.49
N VAL A 130 -0.63 -3.36 -4.53
CA VAL A 130 -1.16 -3.95 -5.77
C VAL A 130 -2.04 -2.94 -6.51
N LEU A 131 -3.01 -2.33 -5.82
CA LEU A 131 -3.90 -1.32 -6.41
C LEU A 131 -3.14 -0.10 -6.92
N MET A 132 -2.12 0.35 -6.19
CA MET A 132 -1.27 1.47 -6.59
C MET A 132 -0.47 1.13 -7.85
N PHE A 133 0.10 -0.08 -7.90
CA PHE A 133 0.83 -0.59 -9.06
C PHE A 133 -0.06 -0.63 -10.31
N GLU A 134 -1.26 -1.23 -10.21
CA GLU A 134 -2.24 -1.29 -11.31
C GLU A 134 -2.59 0.09 -11.85
N ARG A 135 -2.82 1.07 -10.96
CA ARG A 135 -3.12 2.45 -11.36
C ARG A 135 -1.95 3.11 -12.08
N LEU A 136 -0.73 2.93 -11.57
CA LEU A 136 0.48 3.50 -12.18
C LEU A 136 0.75 2.87 -13.56
N PHE A 137 0.62 1.55 -13.68
CA PHE A 137 0.77 0.84 -14.94
C PHE A 137 -0.30 1.25 -15.95
N GLY A 138 -1.57 1.31 -15.54
CA GLY A 138 -2.65 1.78 -16.41
C GLY A 138 -2.44 3.23 -16.90
N GLN A 139 -1.89 4.11 -16.07
CA GLN A 139 -1.53 5.46 -16.50
C GLN A 139 -0.36 5.48 -17.51
N LEU A 140 0.63 4.60 -17.35
CA LEU A 140 1.75 4.49 -18.29
C LEU A 140 1.27 3.97 -19.66
N PHE A 141 0.46 2.92 -19.68
CA PHE A 141 -0.12 2.39 -20.92
C PHE A 141 -0.99 3.44 -21.63
N ARG A 142 -1.91 4.10 -20.93
CA ARG A 142 -2.73 5.18 -21.52
C ARG A 142 -1.89 6.34 -22.06
N ARG A 143 -0.73 6.64 -21.46
CA ARG A 143 0.19 7.66 -21.98
C ARG A 143 0.91 7.18 -23.24
N ALA A 144 1.28 5.91 -23.31
CA ALA A 144 1.90 5.32 -24.50
C ALA A 144 0.90 5.31 -25.67
N GLU A 145 -0.32 4.81 -25.45
CA GLU A 145 -1.41 4.78 -26.44
C GLU A 145 -1.72 6.17 -26.98
N ARG A 146 -1.91 7.17 -26.11
CA ARG A 146 -2.12 8.57 -26.54
C ARG A 146 -0.97 9.13 -27.37
N ARG A 147 0.28 8.73 -27.07
CA ARG A 147 1.45 9.18 -27.85
C ARG A 147 1.45 8.55 -29.23
N GLU A 148 1.08 7.28 -29.33
CA GLU A 148 0.95 6.54 -30.59
C GLU A 148 -0.18 7.10 -31.44
N GLU A 149 -1.39 7.28 -30.89
CA GLU A 149 -2.51 7.93 -31.57
C GLU A 149 -2.14 9.33 -32.08
N ALA A 150 -1.44 10.11 -31.24
CA ALA A 150 -0.96 11.44 -31.62
C ALA A 150 0.10 11.39 -32.72
N ALA A 151 0.90 10.33 -32.81
CA ALA A 151 1.88 10.11 -33.88
C ALA A 151 1.16 9.76 -35.20
N VAL A 152 0.26 8.77 -35.19
CA VAL A 152 -0.55 8.38 -36.36
C VAL A 152 -1.34 9.56 -36.91
N LYS A 153 -1.95 10.37 -36.04
CA LYS A 153 -2.69 11.57 -36.45
C LYS A 153 -1.78 12.63 -37.08
N ARG A 154 -0.55 12.78 -36.58
CA ARG A 154 0.46 13.68 -37.18
C ARG A 154 0.86 13.20 -38.57
N ASP A 155 1.14 11.91 -38.72
CA ASP A 155 1.56 11.33 -39.99
C ASP A 155 0.46 11.46 -41.06
N ARG A 156 -0.80 11.17 -40.71
CA ARG A 156 -1.96 11.38 -41.59
C ARG A 156 -2.08 12.83 -42.06
N ARG A 157 -1.87 13.81 -41.19
CA ARG A 157 -1.90 15.24 -41.55
C ARG A 157 -0.79 15.59 -42.54
N THR A 158 0.42 15.11 -42.28
CA THR A 158 1.58 15.33 -43.17
C THR A 158 1.37 14.68 -44.54
N ILE A 159 0.86 13.44 -44.59
CA ILE A 159 0.55 12.75 -45.84
C ILE A 159 -0.49 13.53 -46.65
N ASN A 160 -1.60 13.94 -46.01
CA ASN A 160 -2.63 14.72 -46.69
C ASN A 160 -2.11 16.07 -47.22
N ALA A 161 -1.21 16.74 -46.49
CA ALA A 161 -0.58 17.97 -46.96
C ALA A 161 0.27 17.71 -48.22
N LYS A 162 1.04 16.61 -48.27
CA LYS A 162 1.82 16.22 -49.45
C LYS A 162 0.92 15.86 -50.64
N ILE A 163 -0.15 15.10 -50.43
CA ILE A 163 -1.11 14.75 -51.50
C ILE A 163 -1.72 16.03 -52.10
N ARG A 164 -2.13 17.00 -51.28
CA ARG A 164 -2.66 18.28 -51.77
C ARG A 164 -1.63 19.06 -52.58
N LEU A 165 -0.38 19.10 -52.12
CA LEU A 165 0.71 19.76 -52.84
C LEU A 165 0.93 19.11 -54.22
N LEU A 166 0.96 17.78 -54.29
CA LEU A 166 1.10 17.05 -55.55
C LEU A 166 -0.07 17.31 -56.51
N ALA A 167 -1.30 17.38 -55.99
CA ALA A 167 -2.47 17.73 -56.79
C ALA A 167 -2.36 19.15 -57.38
N GLN A 168 -1.97 20.14 -56.57
CA GLN A 168 -1.77 21.52 -57.04
C GLN A 168 -0.69 21.64 -58.13
N ILE A 169 0.41 20.89 -57.97
CA ILE A 169 1.46 20.83 -58.99
C ILE A 169 0.91 20.20 -60.28
N GLY A 170 0.15 19.11 -60.16
CA GLY A 170 -0.51 18.45 -61.29
C GLY A 170 -1.43 19.40 -62.06
N ASP A 171 -2.30 20.13 -61.35
CA ASP A 171 -3.19 21.12 -61.94
C ASP A 171 -2.42 22.23 -62.67
N ALA A 172 -1.36 22.75 -62.05
CA ALA A 172 -0.52 23.78 -62.67
C ALA A 172 0.16 23.28 -63.96
N LEU A 173 0.65 22.04 -63.98
CA LEU A 173 1.25 21.42 -65.16
C LEU A 173 0.23 21.16 -66.27
N LEU A 174 -0.99 20.71 -65.93
CA LEU A 174 -2.07 20.54 -66.89
C LEU A 174 -2.46 21.89 -67.52
N HIS A 175 -2.62 22.93 -66.71
CA HIS A 175 -2.90 24.28 -67.19
C HIS A 175 -1.79 24.84 -68.10
N ALA A 176 -0.52 24.57 -67.77
CA ALA A 176 0.61 24.98 -68.58
C ALA A 176 0.69 24.23 -69.93
N ARG A 177 0.22 22.98 -70.00
CA ARG A 177 0.17 22.17 -71.24
C ARG A 177 -0.99 22.51 -72.17
N THR A 178 -2.07 23.10 -71.63
CA THR A 178 -3.23 23.56 -72.41
C THR A 178 -3.07 24.98 -72.97
N ARG A 179 -1.91 25.62 -72.79
CA ARG A 179 -1.48 26.84 -73.48
C ARG A 179 -0.49 26.49 -74.58
#